data_AF-A0A511DGJ3-F1
#
_entry.id   AF-A0A511DGJ3-F1
#
_cell.length_a   1.000
_cell.length_b   1.000
_cell.length_c   1.000
_cell.angle_alpha   90.00
_cell.angle_beta   90.00
_cell.angle_gamma   90.00
#
_symmetry.space_group_name_H-M   'P 1'
#
loop_
_entity.id
_entity.type
_entity.pdbx_description
1 polymer ?
#
loop_
_entity_poly.entity_id
_entity_poly.type
_entity_poly.pdbx_seq_one_letter_code
_entity_poly.pdbx_strand_id
1 'polypeptide(L)'
;MPGPTIPPADDVAVTRARIAAPPARVHRALTEPAELTAWLAEHADVALPGTWAFWGRDVPEGDAPHQTPLHVATDNLRFTWRLEDTDTTAEFALEPQDDDRSTLVTLSQTHFPGWPAAMAGTGALALLPTWWALAIANLDDHIAGRPLVARPDLTSTRMEVGLDIAADPGAVFTSLVDPDVFLRWFGAPMGIEPRVGGRWAMGGLETNPNPGTITEFEPGRALGIDLGGMVVRWELAGSAGHTRLTLVQSGFDEGRPPYGAWLGWLSGLPELRRSHEVPDWEPIWVGDDTPSLPGT
;
A
#
# COMPACT_ATOMS: atom_id res chain seq x y z
N MET A 1 -1.42 -6.27 -27.97
CA MET A 1 -2.25 -5.87 -26.84
C MET A 1 -3.29 -6.94 -26.58
N PRO A 2 -3.16 -7.73 -25.51
CA PRO A 2 -4.28 -7.94 -24.63
C PRO A 2 -4.01 -7.07 -23.40
N GLY A 3 -4.93 -6.13 -23.13
CA GLY A 3 -5.01 -5.50 -21.82
C GLY A 3 -5.42 -6.53 -20.76
N PRO A 4 -5.81 -6.11 -19.55
CA PRO A 4 -6.28 -7.04 -18.51
C PRO A 4 -7.32 -8.00 -19.09
N THR A 5 -7.05 -9.31 -18.98
CA THR A 5 -7.90 -10.35 -19.55
C THR A 5 -9.25 -10.47 -18.82
N ILE A 6 -9.29 -9.90 -17.62
CA ILE A 6 -10.51 -9.69 -16.84
C ILE A 6 -11.14 -8.36 -17.32
N PRO A 7 -12.35 -8.39 -17.93
CA PRO A 7 -13.05 -7.17 -18.31
C PRO A 7 -13.28 -6.30 -17.06
N PRO A 8 -13.22 -4.96 -17.16
CA PRO A 8 -13.60 -4.10 -16.05
C PRO A 8 -15.10 -4.30 -15.77
N ALA A 9 -15.38 -5.06 -14.73
CA ALA A 9 -16.68 -5.18 -14.10
C ALA A 9 -16.60 -4.50 -12.73
N ASP A 10 -17.75 -4.07 -12.18
CA ASP A 10 -17.81 -3.32 -10.92
C ASP A 10 -17.21 -4.09 -9.71
N ASP A 11 -17.01 -5.40 -9.87
CA ASP A 11 -16.42 -6.33 -8.90
C ASP A 11 -14.92 -6.61 -9.15
N VAL A 12 -14.23 -5.82 -9.98
CA VAL A 12 -12.80 -5.97 -10.25
C VAL A 12 -12.02 -4.74 -9.80
N ALA A 13 -11.10 -4.92 -8.86
CA ALA A 13 -10.12 -3.89 -8.52
C ALA A 13 -8.94 -3.98 -9.50
N VAL A 14 -8.47 -2.84 -9.98
CA VAL A 14 -7.29 -2.74 -10.84
C VAL A 14 -6.31 -1.74 -10.24
N THR A 15 -5.04 -2.13 -10.13
CA THR A 15 -3.95 -1.26 -9.70
C THR A 15 -2.84 -1.32 -10.73
N ARG A 16 -2.31 -0.15 -11.11
CA ARG A 16 -1.24 -0.07 -12.11
C ARG A 16 -0.05 0.71 -11.57
N ALA A 17 1.14 0.17 -11.78
CA ALA A 17 2.38 0.80 -11.38
C ALA A 17 3.44 0.72 -12.47
N ARG A 18 4.21 1.79 -12.65
CA ARG A 18 5.41 1.82 -13.48
C ARG A 18 6.62 1.44 -12.63
N ILE A 19 7.25 0.33 -12.97
CA ILE A 19 8.48 -0.15 -12.35
C ILE A 19 9.65 0.11 -13.29
N ALA A 20 10.73 0.72 -12.77
CA ALA A 20 11.92 1.08 -13.53
C ALA A 20 12.85 -0.13 -13.78
N ALA A 21 12.29 -1.21 -14.33
CA ALA A 21 13.04 -2.40 -14.75
C ALA A 21 12.38 -3.08 -15.96
N PRO A 22 13.15 -3.85 -16.75
CA PRO A 22 12.61 -4.64 -17.86
C PRO A 22 11.62 -5.73 -17.41
N PRO A 23 10.64 -6.14 -18.25
CA PRO A 23 9.62 -7.13 -17.86
C PRO A 23 10.20 -8.45 -17.37
N ALA A 24 11.33 -8.90 -17.95
CA ALA A 24 12.01 -10.12 -17.51
C ALA A 24 12.49 -10.05 -16.04
N ARG A 25 12.91 -8.89 -15.56
CA ARG A 25 13.33 -8.69 -14.15
C ARG A 25 12.12 -8.72 -13.21
N VAL A 26 11.01 -8.11 -13.63
CA VAL A 26 9.75 -8.11 -12.87
C VAL A 26 9.18 -9.53 -12.81
N HIS A 27 9.09 -10.21 -13.94
CA HIS A 27 8.65 -11.60 -14.01
C HIS A 27 9.47 -12.51 -13.10
N ARG A 28 10.80 -12.34 -13.07
CA ARG A 28 11.66 -13.09 -12.14
C ARG A 28 11.30 -12.82 -10.67
N ALA A 29 11.05 -11.56 -10.30
CA ALA A 29 10.62 -11.21 -8.94
C ALA A 29 9.27 -11.82 -8.56
N LEU A 30 8.40 -12.07 -9.55
CA LEU A 30 7.10 -12.72 -9.37
C LEU A 30 7.19 -14.25 -9.33
N THR A 31 8.28 -14.87 -9.81
CA THR A 31 8.31 -16.33 -10.07
C THR A 31 9.44 -17.07 -9.36
N GLU A 32 10.36 -16.38 -8.68
CA GLU A 32 11.40 -17.00 -7.86
C GLU A 32 11.03 -16.95 -6.36
N PRO A 33 11.09 -18.09 -5.62
CA PRO A 33 10.71 -18.13 -4.20
C PRO A 33 11.49 -17.15 -3.32
N ALA A 34 12.80 -17.02 -3.57
CA ALA A 34 13.66 -16.12 -2.81
C ALA A 34 13.34 -14.65 -3.07
N GLU A 35 12.83 -14.32 -4.26
CA GLU A 35 12.41 -12.96 -4.56
C GLU A 35 11.02 -12.68 -3.96
N LEU A 36 10.06 -13.62 -4.06
CA LEU A 36 8.75 -13.47 -3.41
C LEU A 36 8.85 -13.29 -1.89
N THR A 37 9.72 -14.05 -1.22
CA THR A 37 9.92 -13.90 0.23
C THR A 37 10.62 -12.59 0.61
N ALA A 38 11.29 -11.95 -0.34
CA ALA A 38 11.91 -10.65 -0.11
C ALA A 38 10.85 -9.54 -0.04
N TRP A 39 9.82 -9.54 -0.90
CA TRP A 39 8.91 -8.40 -1.06
C TRP A 39 7.43 -8.66 -0.74
N LEU A 40 6.93 -9.89 -0.94
CA LEU A 40 5.49 -10.20 -0.90
C LEU A 40 5.03 -10.82 0.41
N ALA A 41 5.71 -11.87 0.87
CA ALA A 41 5.21 -12.75 1.93
C ALA A 41 6.33 -13.34 2.81
N GLU A 42 6.02 -13.79 4.02
CA GLU A 42 6.97 -14.48 4.90
C GLU A 42 7.48 -15.79 4.30
N HIS A 43 6.59 -16.51 3.61
CA HIS A 43 6.86 -17.79 2.99
C HIS A 43 6.36 -17.80 1.55
N ALA A 44 7.11 -18.49 0.69
CA ALA A 44 6.73 -18.77 -0.68
C ALA A 44 7.24 -20.14 -1.11
N ASP A 45 6.44 -20.83 -1.91
CA ASP A 45 6.83 -22.05 -2.61
C ASP A 45 6.45 -21.91 -4.09
N VAL A 46 7.43 -22.14 -4.97
CA VAL A 46 7.25 -21.98 -6.41
C VAL A 46 7.92 -23.13 -7.15
N ALA A 47 7.09 -23.91 -7.82
CA ALA A 47 7.47 -25.01 -8.70
C ALA A 47 6.56 -24.97 -9.95
N LEU A 48 6.80 -23.97 -10.80
CA LEU A 48 5.97 -23.71 -11.98
C LEU A 48 6.05 -24.85 -13.02
N PRO A 49 4.95 -25.10 -13.76
CA PRO A 49 3.66 -24.39 -13.70
C PRO A 49 2.73 -24.88 -12.58
N GLY A 50 3.14 -25.87 -11.78
CA GLY A 50 2.25 -26.57 -10.84
C GLY A 50 1.99 -25.84 -9.52
N THR A 51 3.00 -25.15 -8.99
CA THR A 51 2.92 -24.50 -7.67
C THR A 51 3.38 -23.06 -7.75
N TRP A 52 2.54 -22.16 -7.28
CA TRP A 52 2.88 -20.77 -7.00
C TRP A 52 2.04 -20.36 -5.78
N ALA A 53 2.69 -20.33 -4.62
CA ALA A 53 2.02 -20.21 -3.34
C ALA A 53 2.79 -19.27 -2.42
N PHE A 54 2.06 -18.47 -1.64
CA PHE A 54 2.62 -17.56 -0.66
C PHE A 54 1.70 -17.45 0.57
N TRP A 55 2.30 -17.34 1.75
CA TRP A 55 1.58 -17.27 3.03
C TRP A 55 2.48 -16.66 4.10
N GLY A 56 1.92 -16.41 5.28
CA GLY A 56 2.62 -15.73 6.37
C GLY A 56 1.75 -14.69 7.05
N ARG A 57 2.28 -14.13 8.14
CA ARG A 57 1.57 -13.09 8.92
C ARG A 57 1.32 -11.80 8.14
N ASP A 58 2.02 -11.60 7.03
CA ASP A 58 1.91 -10.43 6.16
C ASP A 58 0.88 -10.59 5.03
N VAL A 59 0.19 -11.74 4.96
CA VAL A 59 -0.75 -12.10 3.90
C VAL A 59 -2.17 -12.24 4.48
N PRO A 60 -3.22 -11.64 3.87
CA PRO A 60 -4.60 -11.89 4.26
C PRO A 60 -4.91 -13.39 4.22
N GLU A 61 -5.40 -13.93 5.33
CA GLU A 61 -5.61 -15.38 5.50
C GLU A 61 -4.34 -16.21 5.23
N GLY A 62 -3.20 -15.71 5.65
CA GLY A 62 -1.89 -16.32 5.42
C GLY A 62 -1.50 -17.45 6.37
N ASP A 63 -2.45 -18.10 7.07
CA ASP A 63 -2.14 -19.25 7.93
C ASP A 63 -1.72 -20.49 7.12
N ALA A 64 -2.13 -20.55 5.85
CA ALA A 64 -1.72 -21.55 4.87
C ALA A 64 -1.66 -20.94 3.46
N PRO A 65 -1.04 -21.62 2.47
CA PRO A 65 -1.15 -21.22 1.08
C PRO A 65 -2.56 -21.49 0.52
N HIS A 66 -3.12 -20.49 -0.16
CA HIS A 66 -4.48 -20.54 -0.71
C HIS A 66 -4.53 -20.21 -2.21
N GLN A 67 -3.37 -20.23 -2.88
CA GLN A 67 -3.25 -19.87 -4.29
C GLN A 67 -3.10 -21.10 -5.19
N THR A 68 -3.71 -21.04 -6.38
CA THR A 68 -3.50 -22.04 -7.44
C THR A 68 -3.19 -21.35 -8.75
N PRO A 69 -2.01 -21.57 -9.37
CA PRO A 69 -1.68 -20.96 -10.65
C PRO A 69 -2.64 -21.42 -11.75
N LEU A 70 -3.15 -20.46 -12.52
CA LEU A 70 -4.05 -20.68 -13.66
C LEU A 70 -3.33 -20.48 -15.00
N HIS A 71 -2.45 -19.48 -15.06
CA HIS A 71 -1.67 -19.16 -16.25
C HIS A 71 -0.34 -18.54 -15.85
N VAL A 72 0.73 -18.97 -16.53
CA VAL A 72 2.08 -18.44 -16.33
C VAL A 72 2.73 -18.28 -17.70
N ALA A 73 3.05 -17.05 -18.05
CA ALA A 73 3.78 -16.63 -19.22
C ALA A 73 4.78 -15.54 -18.83
N THR A 74 5.70 -15.20 -19.73
CA THR A 74 6.75 -14.20 -19.48
C THR A 74 6.21 -12.81 -19.18
N ASP A 75 5.00 -12.51 -19.63
CA ASP A 75 4.29 -11.23 -19.52
C ASP A 75 3.01 -11.33 -18.69
N ASN A 76 2.69 -12.50 -18.13
CA ASN A 76 1.44 -12.72 -17.41
C ASN A 76 1.55 -13.78 -16.32
N LEU A 77 1.04 -13.49 -15.12
CA LEU A 77 0.86 -14.46 -14.05
C LEU A 77 -0.55 -14.33 -13.50
N ARG A 78 -1.35 -15.39 -13.65
CA ARG A 78 -2.73 -15.46 -13.15
C ARG A 78 -2.92 -16.65 -12.25
N PHE A 79 -3.61 -16.45 -11.13
CA PHE A 79 -3.86 -17.47 -10.12
C PHE A 79 -5.23 -17.27 -9.47
N THR A 80 -5.83 -18.36 -8.98
CA THR A 80 -6.92 -18.24 -8.02
C THR A 80 -6.35 -18.01 -6.63
N TRP A 81 -7.10 -17.29 -5.80
CA TRP A 81 -6.80 -17.13 -4.38
C TRP A 81 -8.10 -17.28 -3.59
N ARG A 82 -8.19 -18.35 -2.81
CA ARG A 82 -9.29 -18.55 -1.87
C ARG A 82 -9.15 -17.54 -0.73
N LEU A 83 -10.14 -16.68 -0.58
CA LEU A 83 -10.24 -15.71 0.50
C LEU A 83 -11.65 -15.78 1.07
N GLU A 84 -11.75 -15.87 2.39
CA GLU A 84 -12.98 -16.17 3.10
C GLU A 84 -13.58 -17.47 2.53
N ASP A 85 -14.82 -17.41 2.07
CA ASP A 85 -15.49 -18.49 1.36
C ASP A 85 -15.61 -18.27 -0.16
N THR A 86 -14.73 -17.45 -0.74
CA THR A 86 -14.78 -17.03 -2.16
C THR A 86 -13.52 -17.40 -2.92
N ASP A 87 -13.68 -18.02 -4.09
CA ASP A 87 -12.58 -18.25 -5.04
C ASP A 87 -12.38 -17.00 -5.89
N THR A 88 -11.41 -16.17 -5.50
CA THR A 88 -11.06 -14.99 -6.27
C THR A 88 -10.03 -15.31 -7.35
N THR A 89 -9.79 -14.37 -8.26
CA THR A 89 -8.72 -14.46 -9.26
C THR A 89 -7.91 -13.17 -9.22
N ALA A 90 -6.60 -13.31 -9.21
CA ALA A 90 -5.66 -12.21 -9.37
C ALA A 90 -4.78 -12.44 -10.59
N GLU A 91 -4.42 -11.35 -11.27
CA GLU A 91 -3.60 -11.38 -12.49
C GLU A 91 -2.61 -10.24 -12.49
N PHE A 92 -1.32 -10.57 -12.66
CA PHE A 92 -0.28 -9.62 -13.03
C PHE A 92 -0.08 -9.66 -14.54
N ALA A 93 -0.31 -8.54 -15.22
CA ALA A 93 0.07 -8.31 -16.61
C ALA A 93 1.27 -7.35 -16.67
N LEU A 94 2.28 -7.71 -17.46
CA LEU A 94 3.54 -6.97 -17.59
C LEU A 94 3.67 -6.41 -19.00
N GLU A 95 3.54 -5.08 -19.13
CA GLU A 95 3.68 -4.41 -20.42
C GLU A 95 5.02 -3.66 -20.48
N PRO A 96 5.90 -3.93 -21.47
CA PRO A 96 7.12 -3.17 -21.66
C PRO A 96 6.83 -1.70 -21.97
N GLN A 97 7.66 -0.81 -21.45
CA GLN A 97 7.62 0.63 -21.66
C GLN A 97 9.06 1.16 -21.85
N ASP A 98 9.20 2.37 -22.38
CA ASP A 98 10.48 3.08 -22.53
C ASP A 98 11.63 2.27 -23.19
N ASP A 99 11.33 1.58 -24.29
CA ASP A 99 12.24 0.65 -24.98
C ASP A 99 12.73 -0.49 -24.04
N ASP A 100 11.80 -1.14 -23.36
CA ASP A 100 12.00 -2.22 -22.38
C ASP A 100 12.81 -1.83 -21.13
N ARG A 101 13.02 -0.53 -20.89
CA ARG A 101 13.71 -0.06 -19.67
C ARG A 101 12.79 0.01 -18.45
N SER A 102 11.49 0.09 -18.67
CA SER A 102 10.48 0.10 -17.63
C SER A 102 9.35 -0.89 -17.96
N THR A 103 8.57 -1.24 -16.94
CA THR A 103 7.42 -2.15 -17.07
C THR A 103 6.21 -1.48 -16.43
N LEU A 104 5.10 -1.42 -17.17
CA LEU A 104 3.79 -1.17 -16.58
C LEU A 104 3.26 -2.50 -16.04
N VAL A 105 3.20 -2.61 -14.72
CA VAL A 105 2.57 -3.72 -14.02
C VAL A 105 1.11 -3.38 -13.81
N THR A 106 0.22 -4.17 -14.39
CA THR A 106 -1.22 -4.12 -14.09
C THR A 106 -1.59 -5.31 -13.24
N LEU A 107 -2.02 -5.06 -12.02
CA LEU A 107 -2.65 -6.05 -11.17
C LEU A 107 -4.17 -5.90 -11.26
N SER A 108 -4.88 -7.00 -11.55
CA SER A 108 -6.33 -7.07 -11.39
C SER A 108 -6.72 -8.12 -10.35
N GLN A 109 -7.79 -7.87 -9.61
CA GLN A 109 -8.32 -8.71 -8.54
C GLN A 109 -9.85 -8.76 -8.64
N THR A 110 -10.43 -9.95 -8.80
CA THR A 110 -11.89 -10.12 -8.82
C THR A 110 -12.49 -10.12 -7.42
N HIS A 111 -13.82 -10.01 -7.35
CA HIS A 111 -14.61 -9.97 -6.12
C HIS A 111 -14.26 -8.79 -5.22
N PHE A 112 -13.86 -7.66 -5.82
CA PHE A 112 -13.74 -6.40 -5.10
C PHE A 112 -15.12 -5.99 -4.55
N PRO A 113 -15.28 -5.82 -3.22
CA PRO A 113 -16.59 -5.56 -2.63
C PRO A 113 -17.06 -4.10 -2.79
N GLY A 114 -16.34 -3.30 -3.59
CA GLY A 114 -16.56 -1.86 -3.74
C GLY A 114 -15.89 -1.03 -2.65
N TRP A 115 -15.63 0.24 -2.96
CA TRP A 115 -14.97 1.19 -2.07
C TRP A 115 -15.68 1.40 -0.71
N PRO A 116 -17.02 1.45 -0.62
CA PRO A 116 -17.68 1.56 0.68
C PRO A 116 -17.34 0.42 1.64
N ALA A 117 -17.26 -0.82 1.14
CA ALA A 117 -16.90 -1.99 1.94
C ALA A 117 -15.40 -2.00 2.28
N ALA A 118 -14.54 -1.63 1.31
CA ALA A 118 -13.10 -1.46 1.55
C ALA A 118 -12.82 -0.43 2.66
N MET A 119 -13.56 0.68 2.67
CA MET A 119 -13.45 1.73 3.70
C MET A 119 -13.98 1.31 5.06
N ALA A 120 -14.98 0.43 5.11
CA ALA A 120 -15.43 -0.17 6.36
C ALA A 120 -14.38 -1.16 6.92
N GLY A 121 -13.48 -1.69 6.08
CA GLY A 121 -12.37 -2.55 6.49
C GLY A 121 -12.79 -3.92 7.02
N THR A 122 -13.97 -4.40 6.63
CA THR A 122 -14.53 -5.67 7.11
C THR A 122 -14.24 -6.82 6.14
N GLY A 123 -13.53 -7.85 6.59
CA GLY A 123 -13.21 -9.05 5.80
C GLY A 123 -11.89 -8.94 5.03
N ALA A 124 -11.38 -10.07 4.54
CA ALA A 124 -10.11 -10.14 3.84
C ALA A 124 -10.17 -9.40 2.49
N LEU A 125 -11.31 -9.50 1.79
CA LEU A 125 -11.52 -8.84 0.50
C LEU A 125 -11.44 -7.31 0.59
N ALA A 126 -11.87 -6.73 1.71
CA ALA A 126 -11.81 -5.29 1.95
C ALA A 126 -10.36 -4.79 2.12
N LEU A 127 -9.43 -5.66 2.52
CA LEU A 127 -8.01 -5.31 2.70
C LEU A 127 -7.22 -5.31 1.39
N LEU A 128 -7.67 -6.07 0.39
CA LEU A 128 -6.89 -6.34 -0.81
C LEU A 128 -6.43 -5.08 -1.57
N PRO A 129 -7.22 -4.01 -1.75
CA PRO A 129 -6.75 -2.84 -2.49
C PRO A 129 -5.52 -2.19 -1.86
N THR A 130 -5.54 -1.98 -0.54
CA THR A 130 -4.41 -1.35 0.19
C THR A 130 -3.26 -2.32 0.40
N TRP A 131 -3.56 -3.61 0.63
CA TRP A 131 -2.55 -4.65 0.71
C TRP A 131 -1.78 -4.81 -0.60
N TRP A 132 -2.48 -4.85 -1.74
CA TRP A 132 -1.85 -4.93 -3.05
C TRP A 132 -1.07 -3.66 -3.40
N ALA A 133 -1.57 -2.47 -3.05
CA ALA A 133 -0.81 -1.23 -3.21
C ALA A 133 0.51 -1.28 -2.41
N LEU A 134 0.47 -1.73 -1.15
CA LEU A 134 1.69 -1.91 -0.36
C LEU A 134 2.63 -2.97 -0.96
N ALA A 135 2.09 -4.11 -1.40
CA ALA A 135 2.87 -5.18 -2.00
C ALA A 135 3.56 -4.73 -3.30
N ILE A 136 2.86 -4.03 -4.19
CA ILE A 136 3.44 -3.50 -5.44
C ILE A 136 4.51 -2.44 -5.15
N ALA A 137 4.31 -1.58 -4.15
CA ALA A 137 5.34 -0.63 -3.75
C ALA A 137 6.59 -1.34 -3.20
N ASN A 138 6.41 -2.42 -2.44
CA ASN A 138 7.51 -3.28 -1.98
C ASN A 138 8.23 -3.97 -3.15
N LEU A 139 7.50 -4.42 -4.17
CA LEU A 139 8.08 -4.99 -5.38
C LEU A 139 9.00 -3.97 -6.08
N ASP A 140 8.55 -2.72 -6.24
CA ASP A 140 9.37 -1.67 -6.84
C ASP A 140 10.62 -1.35 -6.00
N ASP A 141 10.48 -1.23 -4.68
CA ASP A 141 11.62 -1.05 -3.77
C ASP A 141 12.63 -2.20 -3.87
N HIS A 142 12.15 -3.44 -3.86
CA HIS A 142 12.98 -4.63 -3.99
C HIS A 142 13.73 -4.69 -5.33
N ILE A 143 13.04 -4.39 -6.44
CA ILE A 143 13.65 -4.34 -7.77
C ILE A 143 14.72 -3.26 -7.86
N ALA A 144 14.48 -2.10 -7.24
CA ALA A 144 15.43 -1.00 -7.17
C ALA A 144 16.57 -1.22 -6.15
N GLY A 145 16.53 -2.30 -5.38
CA GLY A 145 17.51 -2.60 -4.32
C GLY A 145 17.41 -1.66 -3.11
N ARG A 146 16.24 -1.04 -2.89
CA ARG A 146 15.96 -0.21 -1.72
C ARG A 146 15.45 -1.07 -0.55
N PRO A 147 15.72 -0.69 0.70
CA PRO A 147 15.10 -1.34 1.85
C PRO A 147 13.58 -1.21 1.78
N LEU A 148 12.83 -2.27 2.06
CA LEU A 148 11.37 -2.17 2.16
C LEU A 148 10.97 -1.26 3.30
N VAL A 149 9.86 -0.52 3.12
CA VAL A 149 9.29 0.28 4.19
C VAL A 149 8.62 -0.60 5.25
N ALA A 150 7.75 -1.50 4.81
CA ALA A 150 6.99 -2.35 5.72
C ALA A 150 6.47 -3.61 5.01
N ARG A 151 6.36 -4.70 5.77
CA ARG A 151 5.36 -5.74 5.51
C ARG A 151 4.40 -5.73 6.70
N PRO A 152 3.08 -5.78 6.47
CA PRO A 152 2.13 -5.73 7.57
C PRO A 152 2.28 -6.99 8.44
N ASP A 153 1.96 -6.91 9.73
CA ASP A 153 1.77 -8.09 10.55
C ASP A 153 0.29 -8.16 10.93
N LEU A 154 -0.47 -8.93 10.15
CA LEU A 154 -1.91 -9.15 10.27
C LEU A 154 -2.28 -10.11 11.41
N THR A 155 -1.29 -10.50 12.23
CA THR A 155 -1.48 -11.29 13.45
C THR A 155 -1.18 -10.50 14.72
N SER A 156 -0.58 -9.32 14.58
CA SER A 156 -0.13 -8.47 15.68
C SER A 156 -1.14 -7.38 16.02
N THR A 157 -1.39 -7.20 17.32
CA THR A 157 -2.13 -6.03 17.83
C THR A 157 -1.22 -4.81 18.03
N ARG A 158 0.10 -4.96 17.88
CA ARG A 158 1.05 -3.84 17.85
C ARG A 158 1.14 -3.28 16.43
N MET A 159 0.52 -2.12 16.22
CA MET A 159 0.55 -1.38 14.97
C MET A 159 1.57 -0.24 15.06
N GLU A 160 2.82 -0.59 14.78
CA GLU A 160 3.95 0.34 14.79
C GLU A 160 4.89 0.02 13.64
N VAL A 161 5.33 1.04 12.92
CA VAL A 161 6.37 0.94 11.90
C VAL A 161 7.33 2.11 12.05
N GLY A 162 8.60 1.88 11.73
CA GLY A 162 9.53 2.99 11.55
C GLY A 162 10.34 2.84 10.29
N LEU A 163 10.50 3.96 9.58
CA LEU A 163 11.28 4.06 8.37
C LEU A 163 12.24 5.25 8.45
N ASP A 164 13.38 5.10 7.80
CA ASP A 164 14.34 6.17 7.61
C ASP A 164 14.09 6.84 6.26
N ILE A 165 14.12 8.18 6.26
CA ILE A 165 13.91 9.04 5.09
C ILE A 165 15.11 9.97 5.00
N ALA A 166 15.76 10.03 3.83
CA ALA A 166 16.85 10.96 3.55
C ALA A 166 16.35 12.39 3.26
N ALA A 167 15.61 12.95 4.22
CA ALA A 167 15.20 14.35 4.26
C ALA A 167 15.20 14.90 5.68
N ASP A 168 15.24 16.23 5.81
CA ASP A 168 15.15 16.90 7.10
C ASP A 168 13.76 16.72 7.75
N PRO A 169 13.66 16.62 9.10
CA PRO A 169 12.39 16.39 9.78
C PRO A 169 11.32 17.44 9.47
N GLY A 170 11.72 18.69 9.24
CA GLY A 170 10.81 19.75 8.83
C GLY A 170 10.15 19.48 7.47
N ALA A 171 10.90 18.98 6.49
CA ALA A 171 10.36 18.64 5.17
C ALA A 171 9.41 17.44 5.24
N VAL A 172 9.78 16.41 6.00
CA VAL A 172 8.90 15.25 6.25
C VAL A 172 7.64 15.68 6.97
N PHE A 173 7.73 16.55 7.98
CA PHE A 173 6.56 17.08 8.68
C PHE A 173 5.63 17.86 7.76
N THR A 174 6.18 18.70 6.87
CA THR A 174 5.40 19.40 5.85
C THR A 174 4.61 18.41 4.99
N SER A 175 5.18 17.28 4.58
CA SER A 175 4.46 16.24 3.84
C SER A 175 3.28 15.62 4.58
N LEU A 176 3.24 15.70 5.91
CA LEU A 176 2.14 15.16 6.73
C LEU A 176 1.01 16.17 6.98
N VAL A 177 1.27 17.47 6.85
CA VAL A 177 0.34 18.53 7.30
C VAL A 177 -0.04 19.54 6.23
N ASP A 178 0.71 19.62 5.13
CA ASP A 178 0.36 20.46 3.99
C ASP A 178 -0.56 19.67 3.04
N PRO A 179 -1.82 20.10 2.82
CA PRO A 179 -2.77 19.36 1.98
C PRO A 179 -2.30 19.13 0.54
N ASP A 180 -1.61 20.11 -0.05
CA ASP A 180 -1.15 20.02 -1.44
C ASP A 180 0.03 19.06 -1.55
N VAL A 181 0.95 19.10 -0.58
CA VAL A 181 2.06 18.13 -0.52
C VAL A 181 1.52 16.73 -0.26
N PHE A 182 0.61 16.58 0.71
CA PHE A 182 0.00 15.29 1.05
C PHE A 182 -0.71 14.66 -0.15
N LEU A 183 -1.54 15.42 -0.85
CA LEU A 183 -2.25 14.95 -2.04
C LEU A 183 -1.29 14.41 -3.09
N ARG A 184 -0.16 15.10 -3.32
CA ARG A 184 0.81 14.67 -4.35
C ARG A 184 1.38 13.28 -4.08
N TRP A 185 1.83 12.99 -2.86
CA TRP A 185 2.48 11.71 -2.55
C TRP A 185 1.50 10.61 -2.12
N PHE A 186 0.43 10.96 -1.42
CA PHE A 186 -0.54 9.98 -0.92
C PHE A 186 -1.62 9.62 -1.95
N GLY A 187 -1.92 10.53 -2.89
CA GLY A 187 -2.92 10.33 -3.94
C GLY A 187 -4.37 10.51 -3.49
N ALA A 188 -4.63 10.84 -2.22
CA ALA A 188 -5.95 11.20 -1.71
C ALA A 188 -5.92 12.55 -0.99
N PRO A 189 -6.96 13.40 -1.14
CA PRO A 189 -7.01 14.69 -0.48
C PRO A 189 -7.17 14.53 1.03
N MET A 190 -6.68 15.53 1.76
CA MET A 190 -6.87 15.63 3.21
C MET A 190 -7.26 17.05 3.59
N GLY A 191 -7.94 17.20 4.71
CA GLY A 191 -8.25 18.48 5.32
C GLY A 191 -7.70 18.53 6.74
N ILE A 192 -7.10 19.65 7.12
CA ILE A 192 -6.45 19.80 8.42
C ILE A 192 -6.54 21.24 8.94
N GLU A 193 -6.76 21.37 10.24
CA GLU A 193 -6.54 22.61 10.99
C GLU A 193 -5.28 22.44 11.86
N PRO A 194 -4.09 22.92 11.43
CA PRO A 194 -2.79 22.51 11.98
C PRO A 194 -2.49 23.11 13.36
N ARG A 195 -3.25 22.68 14.37
CA ARG A 195 -3.12 23.05 15.79
C ARG A 195 -3.77 21.97 16.66
N VAL A 196 -3.32 21.84 17.90
CA VAL A 196 -4.00 20.99 18.89
C VAL A 196 -5.47 21.41 19.05
N GLY A 197 -6.37 20.42 19.07
CA GLY A 197 -7.82 20.61 19.05
C GLY A 197 -8.38 21.01 17.67
N GLY A 198 -7.55 21.07 16.64
CA GLY A 198 -7.97 21.25 15.25
C GLY A 198 -8.55 19.97 14.65
N ARG A 199 -9.29 20.11 13.55
CA ARG A 199 -9.88 18.99 12.82
C ARG A 199 -8.90 18.36 11.83
N TRP A 200 -9.03 17.06 11.59
CA TRP A 200 -8.34 16.32 10.54
C TRP A 200 -9.31 15.38 9.83
N ALA A 201 -9.31 15.33 8.51
CA ALA A 201 -10.12 14.38 7.76
C ALA A 201 -9.46 13.96 6.45
N MET A 202 -9.35 12.65 6.25
CA MET A 202 -9.15 12.08 4.93
C MET A 202 -10.34 12.46 4.03
N GLY A 203 -10.08 12.84 2.79
CA GLY A 203 -11.10 13.33 1.85
C GLY A 203 -11.41 14.83 1.96
N GLY A 204 -10.98 15.51 3.03
CA GLY A 204 -11.29 16.91 3.32
C GLY A 204 -12.26 17.11 4.49
N LEU A 205 -12.26 18.32 5.07
CA LEU A 205 -13.08 18.62 6.26
C LEU A 205 -14.58 18.73 5.97
N GLU A 206 -14.94 19.10 4.74
CA GLU A 206 -16.34 19.29 4.33
C GLU A 206 -17.01 17.98 3.90
N THR A 207 -16.23 16.95 3.61
CA THR A 207 -16.71 15.65 3.10
C THR A 207 -16.83 14.59 4.20
N ASN A 208 -16.19 14.83 5.36
CA ASN A 208 -16.23 13.91 6.48
C ASN A 208 -17.12 14.46 7.62
N PRO A 209 -18.27 13.83 7.92
CA PRO A 209 -19.16 14.29 8.98
C PRO A 209 -18.58 14.11 10.39
N ASN A 210 -17.54 13.28 10.54
CA ASN A 210 -16.89 12.97 11.81
C ASN A 210 -15.36 13.13 11.66
N PRO A 211 -14.86 14.36 11.50
CA PRO A 211 -13.42 14.59 11.39
C PRO A 211 -12.72 14.18 12.69
N GLY A 212 -11.51 13.66 12.56
CA GLY A 212 -10.62 13.43 13.69
C GLY A 212 -10.18 14.73 14.34
N THR A 213 -9.59 14.62 15.53
CA THR A 213 -9.05 15.73 16.31
C THR A 213 -7.54 15.62 16.42
N ILE A 214 -6.83 16.70 16.13
CA ILE A 214 -5.38 16.78 16.37
C ILE A 214 -5.11 16.83 17.86
N THR A 215 -4.44 15.83 18.39
CA THR A 215 -4.10 15.69 19.81
C THR A 215 -2.68 16.19 20.12
N GLU A 216 -1.78 16.14 19.14
CA GLU A 216 -0.41 16.67 19.23
C GLU A 216 -0.03 17.36 17.93
N PHE A 217 0.62 18.51 18.02
CA PHE A 217 1.10 19.24 16.86
C PHE A 217 2.39 19.98 17.21
N GLU A 218 3.50 19.37 16.85
CA GLU A 218 4.84 19.88 17.09
C GLU A 218 5.63 19.89 15.79
N PRO A 219 5.71 21.05 15.12
CA PRO A 219 6.37 21.17 13.82
C PRO A 219 7.76 20.54 13.79
N GLY A 220 7.97 19.64 12.83
CA GLY A 220 9.24 18.92 12.65
C GLY A 220 9.50 17.81 13.67
N ARG A 221 8.57 17.50 14.58
CA ARG A 221 8.77 16.52 15.66
C ARG A 221 7.64 15.51 15.81
N ALA A 222 6.40 15.95 15.89
CA ALA A 222 5.30 15.03 16.18
C ALA A 222 3.92 15.52 15.74
N LEU A 223 3.08 14.59 15.28
CA LEU A 223 1.68 14.80 14.93
C LEU A 223 0.85 13.66 15.52
N GLY A 224 -0.16 13.99 16.31
CA GLY A 224 -1.12 13.04 16.87
C GLY A 224 -2.53 13.35 16.39
N ILE A 225 -3.26 12.34 15.96
CA ILE A 225 -4.64 12.47 15.46
C ILE A 225 -5.50 11.40 16.15
N ASP A 226 -6.55 11.82 16.84
CA ASP A 226 -7.61 10.96 17.36
C ASP A 226 -8.74 10.86 16.32
N LEU A 227 -8.99 9.65 15.84
CA LEU A 227 -10.00 9.29 14.85
C LEU A 227 -11.24 8.65 15.52
N GLY A 228 -11.65 9.15 16.68
CA GLY A 228 -12.83 8.67 17.40
C GLY A 228 -12.53 7.50 18.34
N GLY A 229 -11.44 7.59 19.09
CA GLY A 229 -10.92 6.57 20.00
C GLY A 229 -9.67 5.87 19.47
N MET A 230 -9.51 5.80 18.15
CA MET A 230 -8.30 5.28 17.50
C MET A 230 -7.31 6.42 17.25
N VAL A 231 -6.12 6.34 17.85
CA VAL A 231 -5.09 7.37 17.74
C VAL A 231 -4.01 6.94 16.77
N VAL A 232 -3.73 7.80 15.78
CA VAL A 232 -2.59 7.70 14.87
C VAL A 232 -1.55 8.74 15.28
N ARG A 233 -0.33 8.31 15.53
CA ARG A 233 0.77 9.16 15.97
C ARG A 233 1.97 9.01 15.05
N TRP A 234 2.51 10.14 14.62
CA TRP A 234 3.72 10.29 13.85
C TRP A 234 4.77 10.94 14.74
N GLU A 235 5.95 10.32 14.85
CA GLU A 235 7.10 10.90 15.52
C GLU A 235 8.26 10.99 14.54
N LEU A 236 8.92 12.15 14.52
CA LEU A 236 10.06 12.45 13.68
C LEU A 236 11.26 12.74 14.58
N ALA A 237 12.31 11.93 14.43
CA ALA A 237 13.58 12.13 15.11
C ALA A 237 14.69 12.18 14.07
N GLY A 238 15.56 13.19 14.13
CA GLY A 238 16.66 13.29 13.18
C GLY A 238 17.22 14.68 13.06
N SER A 239 18.27 14.80 12.25
CA SER A 239 18.95 16.06 11.94
C SER A 239 19.84 15.86 10.70
N ALA A 240 20.21 16.97 10.04
CA ALA A 240 21.18 17.01 8.94
C ALA A 240 20.77 16.14 7.73
N GLY A 241 19.55 16.33 7.23
CA GLY A 241 19.07 15.67 6.02
C GLY A 241 18.60 14.23 6.21
N HIS A 242 18.43 13.77 7.45
CA HIS A 242 17.94 12.43 7.76
C HIS A 242 16.88 12.47 8.85
N THR A 243 15.80 11.70 8.65
CA THR A 243 14.68 11.57 9.57
C THR A 243 14.32 10.10 9.78
N ARG A 244 14.29 9.68 11.04
CA ARG A 244 13.57 8.48 11.48
C ARG A 244 12.12 8.87 11.73
N LEU A 245 11.22 8.37 10.89
CA LEU A 245 9.77 8.45 11.12
C LEU A 245 9.33 7.19 11.87
N THR A 246 8.58 7.36 12.96
CA THR A 246 7.85 6.28 13.63
C THR A 246 6.36 6.57 13.54
N LEU A 247 5.60 5.64 12.97
CA LEU A 247 4.15 5.69 12.89
C LEU A 247 3.58 4.64 13.84
N VAL A 248 2.66 5.05 14.71
CA VAL A 248 1.93 4.19 15.65
C VAL A 248 0.43 4.38 15.48
N GLN A 249 -0.32 3.29 15.42
CA GLN A 249 -1.77 3.29 15.57
C GLN A 249 -2.15 2.59 16.89
N SER A 250 -3.04 3.18 17.68
CA SER A 250 -3.41 2.70 19.02
C SER A 250 -4.84 3.09 19.40
N GLY A 251 -5.30 2.71 20.60
CA GLY A 251 -6.63 3.07 21.11
C GLY A 251 -7.81 2.27 20.54
N PHE A 252 -7.53 1.25 19.71
CA PHE A 252 -8.53 0.35 19.14
C PHE A 252 -8.79 -0.89 20.01
N ASP A 253 -9.86 -1.62 19.69
CA ASP A 253 -10.15 -2.93 20.28
C ASP A 253 -9.15 -3.98 19.76
N GLU A 254 -8.26 -4.46 20.63
CA GLU A 254 -7.28 -5.50 20.29
C GLU A 254 -7.93 -6.85 19.91
N GLY A 255 -9.17 -7.11 20.33
CA GLY A 255 -9.94 -8.27 19.88
C GLY A 255 -10.46 -8.14 18.45
N ARG A 256 -10.41 -6.93 17.87
CA ARG A 256 -10.80 -6.62 16.49
C ARG A 256 -9.84 -5.57 15.89
N PRO A 257 -8.57 -5.94 15.65
CA PRO A 257 -7.57 -4.99 15.19
C PRO A 257 -7.96 -4.36 13.84
N PRO A 258 -7.83 -3.02 13.68
CA PRO A 258 -8.25 -2.30 12.49
C PRO A 258 -7.21 -2.39 11.36
N TYR A 259 -6.94 -3.61 10.87
CA TYR A 259 -5.91 -3.83 9.84
C TYR A 259 -6.15 -3.06 8.55
N GLY A 260 -7.40 -2.83 8.14
CA GLY A 260 -7.71 -2.02 6.96
C GLY A 260 -7.23 -0.57 7.09
N ALA A 261 -7.51 0.08 8.22
CA ALA A 261 -7.03 1.42 8.49
C ALA A 261 -5.49 1.46 8.61
N TRP A 262 -4.90 0.44 9.24
CA TRP A 262 -3.44 0.32 9.34
C TRP A 262 -2.76 0.19 7.97
N LEU A 263 -3.29 -0.70 7.11
CA LEU A 263 -2.79 -0.88 5.74
C LEU A 263 -2.94 0.37 4.90
N GLY A 264 -4.02 1.15 5.07
CA GLY A 264 -4.20 2.43 4.38
C GLY A 264 -3.08 3.43 4.67
N TRP A 265 -2.56 3.45 5.91
CA TRP A 265 -1.38 4.26 6.22
C TRP A 265 -0.10 3.65 5.65
N LEU A 266 0.11 2.34 5.87
CA LEU A 266 1.32 1.66 5.42
C LEU A 266 1.53 1.74 3.91
N SER A 267 0.47 1.62 3.11
CA SER A 267 0.54 1.63 1.66
C SER A 267 1.04 2.97 1.09
N GLY A 268 0.87 4.07 1.82
CA GLY A 268 1.37 5.39 1.40
C GLY A 268 2.85 5.62 1.73
N LEU A 269 3.39 4.97 2.77
CA LEU A 269 4.73 5.27 3.27
C LEU A 269 5.87 5.07 2.24
N PRO A 270 5.83 4.08 1.34
CA PRO A 270 6.79 3.99 0.24
C PRO A 270 6.84 5.26 -0.62
N GLU A 271 5.69 5.82 -1.00
CA GLU A 271 5.66 7.05 -1.80
C GLU A 271 6.03 8.30 -0.99
N LEU A 272 5.70 8.35 0.31
CA LEU A 272 6.22 9.40 1.18
C LEU A 272 7.76 9.44 1.12
N ARG A 273 8.41 8.29 1.31
CA ARG A 273 9.88 8.21 1.25
C ARG A 273 10.40 8.58 -0.14
N ARG A 274 9.83 8.01 -1.20
CA ARG A 274 10.27 8.27 -2.58
C ARG A 274 10.16 9.74 -2.97
N SER A 275 9.10 10.42 -2.53
CA SER A 275 8.89 11.85 -2.79
C SER A 275 10.00 12.75 -2.24
N HIS A 276 10.76 12.26 -1.25
CA HIS A 276 11.91 12.93 -0.67
C HIS A 276 13.26 12.45 -1.25
N GLU A 277 13.36 11.18 -1.66
CA GLU A 277 14.63 10.54 -1.99
C GLU A 277 14.93 10.42 -3.49
N VAL A 278 13.89 10.41 -4.33
CA VAL A 278 14.04 10.25 -5.79
C VAL A 278 14.09 11.63 -6.44
N PRO A 279 15.18 11.98 -7.17
CA PRO A 279 15.22 13.20 -7.96
C PRO A 279 14.14 13.20 -9.04
N ASP A 280 13.50 14.35 -9.26
CA ASP A 280 12.41 14.51 -10.23
C ASP A 280 11.31 13.44 -10.06
N TRP A 281 11.00 13.13 -8.80
CA TRP A 281 10.07 12.07 -8.43
C TRP A 281 8.70 12.24 -9.09
N GLU A 282 8.21 11.12 -9.63
CA GLU A 282 6.82 10.89 -9.99
C GLU A 282 6.32 9.64 -9.24
N PRO A 283 5.03 9.59 -8.84
CA PRO A 283 4.43 8.38 -8.29
C PRO A 283 4.61 7.19 -9.23
N ILE A 284 4.81 5.98 -8.70
CA ILE A 284 4.77 4.76 -9.54
C ILE A 284 3.38 4.52 -10.09
N TRP A 285 2.35 5.00 -9.41
CA TRP A 285 0.95 4.74 -9.73
C TRP A 285 0.55 5.39 -11.06
N VAL A 286 -0.12 4.61 -11.92
CA VAL A 286 -0.56 5.05 -13.26
C VAL A 286 -2.08 4.91 -13.39
N GLY A 287 -2.72 5.98 -13.86
CA GLY A 287 -4.14 6.01 -14.21
C GLY A 287 -5.06 6.53 -13.11
N ASP A 288 -6.28 6.87 -13.51
CA ASP A 288 -7.30 7.46 -12.62
C ASP A 288 -7.84 6.46 -11.58
N ASP A 289 -7.61 5.15 -11.78
CA ASP A 289 -7.93 4.06 -10.83
C ASP A 289 -6.90 3.93 -9.69
N THR A 290 -6.06 4.95 -9.48
CA THR A 290 -5.36 5.10 -8.20
C THR A 290 -6.43 5.04 -7.08
N PRO A 291 -6.15 4.56 -5.85
CA PRO A 291 -7.04 4.69 -4.69
C PRO A 291 -7.35 6.14 -4.30
N SER A 292 -7.80 6.95 -5.26
CA SER A 292 -8.60 8.11 -5.02
C SER A 292 -9.89 7.58 -4.41
N LEU A 293 -10.02 7.79 -3.10
CA LEU A 293 -11.29 7.58 -2.42
C LEU A 293 -12.36 8.30 -3.23
N PRO A 294 -13.46 7.63 -3.62
CA PRO A 294 -14.47 8.24 -4.46
C PRO A 294 -15.00 9.51 -3.78
N GLY A 295 -14.79 10.63 -4.46
CA GLY A 295 -15.11 11.98 -4.02
C GLY A 295 -15.35 12.88 -5.22
N THR A 296 -16.39 12.54 -5.98
CA THR A 296 -17.22 13.50 -6.74
C THR A 296 -18.66 13.33 -6.30
#